data_AF-A0A5R2N916-F1
#
_entry.id   AF-A0A5R2N916-F1
#
_cell.length_a   1.000
_cell.length_b   1.000
_cell.length_c   1.000
_cell.angle_alpha   90.00
_cell.angle_beta   90.00
_cell.angle_gamma   90.00
#
_symmetry.space_group_name_H-M   'P 1'
#
loop_
_entity.id
_entity.type
_entity.pdbx_description
1 polymer ?
#
loop_
_entity_poly.entity_id
_entity_poly.type
_entity_poly.pdbx_seq_one_letter_code
_entity_poly.pdbx_strand_id
1 'polypeptide(L)'
;EGPLRVGEQQEPRALSRAFVEACGENQIRRNDDFNGPEQEGAGLYQVTQFWDERRNGERCSAAAAYLHPVMSRPNLTVITGAQATGIVLDGNRSTGVRYRKGNSEAIAQAGREVIVCGGAFGSPQLLLLSGIGPAAELAVHGIPVAHELPGVGKNLQDHVSVILMYRRRAPGGPFLRNMRADRIGFDFAKTYFTGRGFSGDVPGGVVAFLKSGPERPLPDVQLLFTAAPLAAWPYLKPFKAPFPDGFATRIVATQPESRGAVKL
;
A
#
# COMPACT_ATOMS: atom_id res chain seq x y z
N GLU A 1 13.97 -11.53 -14.41
CA GLU A 1 13.45 -12.67 -13.65
C GLU A 1 13.59 -12.38 -12.16
N GLY A 2 12.50 -12.44 -11.40
CA GLY A 2 12.48 -12.14 -9.97
C GLY A 2 11.18 -12.65 -9.35
N PRO A 3 11.14 -12.87 -8.02
CA PRO A 3 9.99 -13.47 -7.36
C PRO A 3 8.81 -12.50 -7.22
N LEU A 4 9.09 -11.19 -7.13
CA LEU A 4 8.04 -10.18 -7.22
C LEU A 4 7.61 -10.04 -8.68
N ARG A 5 6.31 -10.21 -8.91
CA ARG A 5 5.71 -10.14 -10.24
C ARG A 5 4.99 -8.80 -10.39
N VAL A 6 5.35 -8.09 -11.45
CA VAL A 6 4.78 -6.81 -11.87
C VAL A 6 4.37 -6.95 -13.33
N GLY A 7 3.26 -6.32 -13.70
CA GLY A 7 2.76 -6.39 -15.07
C GLY A 7 1.56 -5.51 -15.30
N GLU A 8 1.12 -5.45 -16.55
CA GLU A 8 -0.05 -4.65 -16.95
C GLU A 8 -1.35 -5.19 -16.35
N GLN A 9 -2.32 -4.29 -16.16
CA GLN A 9 -3.67 -4.68 -15.79
C GLN A 9 -4.25 -5.68 -16.81
N GLN A 10 -4.86 -6.76 -16.34
CA GLN A 10 -5.44 -7.77 -17.23
C GLN A 10 -6.68 -7.26 -17.98
N GLU A 11 -7.52 -6.49 -17.30
CA GLU A 11 -8.79 -5.99 -17.84
C GLU A 11 -8.99 -4.49 -17.53
N PRO A 12 -8.16 -3.58 -18.09
CA PRO A 12 -8.29 -2.16 -17.82
C PRO A 12 -9.65 -1.63 -18.27
N ARG A 13 -10.27 -0.82 -17.42
CA ARG A 13 -11.66 -0.38 -17.59
C ARG A 13 -11.78 0.67 -18.69
N ALA A 14 -12.94 0.71 -19.34
CA ALA A 14 -13.22 1.74 -20.36
C ALA A 14 -13.11 3.16 -19.79
N LEU A 15 -13.58 3.38 -18.56
CA LEU A 15 -13.47 4.69 -17.89
C LEU A 15 -12.01 5.05 -17.57
N SER A 16 -11.15 4.05 -17.34
CA SER A 16 -9.73 4.26 -17.16
C SER A 16 -9.06 4.80 -18.44
N ARG A 17 -9.39 4.21 -19.60
CA ARG A 17 -8.92 4.71 -20.91
C ARG A 17 -9.44 6.12 -21.21
N ALA A 18 -10.73 6.36 -20.95
CA ALA A 18 -11.33 7.69 -21.14
C ALA A 18 -10.66 8.78 -20.28
N PHE A 19 -10.15 8.44 -19.09
CA PHE A 19 -9.38 9.37 -18.28
C PHE A 19 -8.03 9.72 -18.93
N VAL A 20 -7.30 8.74 -19.47
CA VAL A 20 -6.03 8.98 -20.19
C VAL A 20 -6.27 9.82 -21.45
N GLU A 21 -7.34 9.51 -22.20
CA GLU A 21 -7.75 10.28 -23.38
C GLU A 21 -8.06 11.74 -23.01
N ALA A 22 -8.85 11.96 -21.96
CA ALA A 22 -9.15 13.30 -21.46
C ALA A 22 -7.90 14.05 -20.97
N CYS A 23 -6.91 13.35 -20.42
CA CYS A 23 -5.61 13.95 -20.10
C CYS A 23 -4.90 14.45 -21.38
N GLY A 24 -4.89 13.64 -22.43
CA GLY A 24 -4.33 14.01 -23.74
C GLY A 24 -5.01 15.23 -24.37
N GLU A 25 -6.34 15.32 -24.27
CA GLU A 25 -7.11 16.51 -24.70
C GLU A 25 -6.71 17.78 -23.93
N ASN A 26 -6.18 17.63 -22.71
CA ASN A 26 -5.66 18.71 -21.88
C ASN A 26 -4.13 18.85 -21.96
N GLN A 27 -3.52 18.37 -23.05
CA GLN A 27 -2.08 18.47 -23.34
C GLN A 27 -1.17 17.76 -22.31
N ILE A 28 -1.73 16.86 -21.50
CA ILE A 28 -0.94 15.97 -20.66
C ILE A 28 -0.48 14.81 -21.53
N ARG A 29 0.83 14.70 -21.71
CA ARG A 29 1.43 13.62 -22.51
C ARG A 29 1.03 12.24 -21.98
N ARG A 30 0.85 11.28 -22.88
CA ARG A 30 0.70 9.88 -22.48
C ARG A 30 2.05 9.34 -22.00
N ASN A 31 2.02 8.56 -20.92
CA ASN A 31 3.17 7.84 -20.41
C ASN A 31 2.79 6.36 -20.23
N ASP A 32 3.49 5.48 -20.94
CA ASP A 32 3.26 4.03 -20.87
C ASP A 32 4.20 3.34 -19.86
N ASP A 33 5.19 4.05 -19.29
CA ASP A 33 6.10 3.51 -18.27
C ASP A 33 6.53 4.59 -17.26
N PHE A 34 5.81 4.64 -16.14
CA PHE A 34 6.12 5.54 -15.03
C PHE A 34 7.44 5.22 -14.29
N ASN A 35 8.00 4.02 -14.51
CA ASN A 35 9.26 3.58 -13.93
C ASN A 35 10.44 3.74 -14.90
N GLY A 36 10.17 4.26 -16.10
CA GLY A 36 11.17 4.61 -17.09
C GLY A 36 11.97 5.87 -16.71
N PRO A 37 12.76 6.40 -17.65
CA PRO A 37 13.60 7.59 -17.40
C PRO A 37 12.77 8.85 -17.12
N GLU A 38 11.50 8.90 -17.55
CA GLU A 38 10.64 10.05 -17.34
C GLU A 38 9.28 9.63 -16.76
N GLN A 39 8.94 10.20 -15.60
CA GLN A 39 7.71 9.85 -14.88
C GLN A 39 6.48 10.69 -15.31
N GLU A 40 6.68 11.92 -15.77
CA GLU A 40 5.58 12.84 -16.09
C GLU A 40 4.66 12.29 -17.19
N GLY A 41 3.36 12.55 -17.11
CA GLY A 41 2.35 12.13 -18.07
C GLY A 41 1.25 11.26 -17.47
N ALA A 42 0.33 10.80 -18.33
CA ALA A 42 -0.85 10.02 -17.96
C ALA A 42 -0.86 8.63 -18.60
N GLY A 43 -1.27 7.62 -17.84
CA GLY A 43 -1.21 6.22 -18.25
C GLY A 43 -1.80 5.25 -17.25
N LEU A 44 -1.83 3.98 -17.65
CA LEU A 44 -2.26 2.87 -16.78
C LEU A 44 -1.10 2.44 -15.89
N TYR A 45 -1.41 2.09 -14.64
CA TYR A 45 -0.40 1.51 -13.77
C TYR A 45 -0.19 0.03 -13.99
N GLN A 46 1.07 -0.36 -13.89
CA GLN A 46 1.47 -1.73 -13.61
C GLN A 46 1.04 -2.12 -12.19
N VAL A 47 0.60 -3.36 -12.05
CA VAL A 47 0.08 -3.92 -10.81
C VAL A 47 0.98 -5.04 -10.31
N THR A 48 0.91 -5.35 -9.02
CA THR A 48 1.61 -6.48 -8.40
C THR A 48 0.68 -7.69 -8.29
N GLN A 49 0.63 -8.50 -9.35
CA GLN A 49 -0.17 -9.72 -9.43
C GLN A 49 0.68 -10.91 -9.87
N PHE A 50 0.17 -12.13 -9.74
CA PHE A 50 0.77 -13.28 -10.39
C PHE A 50 0.12 -13.48 -11.77
N TRP A 51 0.92 -13.96 -12.73
CA TRP A 51 0.47 -14.29 -14.10
C TRP A 51 0.87 -15.73 -14.49
N ASP A 52 1.30 -16.52 -13.51
CA ASP A 52 1.53 -17.94 -13.71
C ASP A 52 0.19 -18.71 -13.69
N GLU A 53 0.15 -19.89 -14.31
CA GLU A 53 -1.08 -20.67 -14.47
C GLU A 53 -1.78 -21.00 -13.14
N ARG A 54 -1.03 -21.07 -12.03
CA ARG A 54 -1.57 -21.52 -10.73
C ARG A 54 -2.17 -20.38 -9.91
N ARG A 55 -1.65 -19.16 -10.07
CA ARG A 55 -2.03 -17.99 -9.26
C ARG A 55 -2.44 -16.79 -10.10
N ASN A 56 -2.79 -17.00 -11.36
CA ASN A 56 -3.12 -15.92 -12.29
C ASN A 56 -4.11 -14.92 -11.65
N GLY A 57 -3.82 -13.62 -11.72
CA GLY A 57 -4.65 -12.55 -11.17
C GLY A 57 -4.60 -12.37 -9.64
N GLU A 58 -3.98 -13.28 -8.89
CA GLU A 58 -3.82 -13.14 -7.45
C GLU A 58 -2.81 -12.04 -7.10
N ARG A 59 -3.01 -11.38 -5.94
CA ARG A 59 -2.06 -10.38 -5.44
C ARG A 59 -0.67 -10.99 -5.19
N CYS A 60 0.36 -10.39 -5.78
CA CYS A 60 1.76 -10.72 -5.51
C CYS A 60 2.32 -9.80 -4.40
N SER A 61 2.15 -10.19 -3.13
CA SER A 61 2.74 -9.47 -2.00
C SER A 61 4.20 -9.87 -1.76
N ALA A 62 4.94 -9.06 -0.98
CA ALA A 62 6.30 -9.42 -0.56
C ALA A 62 6.36 -10.79 0.16
N ALA A 63 5.36 -11.10 1.00
CA ALA A 63 5.28 -12.40 1.67
C ALA A 63 5.02 -13.54 0.67
N ALA A 64 4.09 -13.38 -0.26
CA ALA A 64 3.78 -14.40 -1.27
C ALA A 64 4.95 -14.62 -2.25
N ALA A 65 5.69 -13.57 -2.58
CA ALA A 65 6.84 -13.61 -3.48
C ALA A 65 8.09 -14.19 -2.80
N TYR A 66 8.46 -13.68 -1.62
CA TYR A 66 9.77 -13.95 -1.01
C TYR A 66 9.72 -14.90 0.19
N LEU A 67 8.64 -14.87 0.99
CA LEU A 67 8.58 -15.62 2.25
C LEU A 67 7.98 -17.01 2.04
N HIS A 68 6.72 -17.09 1.56
CA HIS A 68 5.98 -18.35 1.45
C HIS A 68 6.75 -19.46 0.71
N PRO A 69 7.46 -19.19 -0.41
CA PRO A 69 8.20 -20.23 -1.13
C PRO A 69 9.36 -20.85 -0.35
N VAL A 70 9.84 -20.18 0.71
CA VAL A 70 11.02 -20.59 1.48
C VAL A 70 10.71 -20.91 2.94
N MET A 71 9.44 -20.89 3.35
CA MET A 71 9.02 -21.14 4.73
C MET A 71 9.36 -22.55 5.25
N SER A 72 9.58 -23.52 4.35
CA SER A 72 9.96 -24.89 4.72
C SER A 72 11.47 -25.06 4.99
N ARG A 73 12.29 -24.01 4.79
CA ARG A 73 13.74 -24.12 5.01
C ARG A 73 14.05 -24.32 6.50
N PRO A 74 14.93 -25.26 6.87
CA PRO A 74 15.22 -25.58 8.27
C PRO A 74 15.92 -24.45 9.03
N ASN A 75 16.53 -23.50 8.34
CA ASN A 75 17.23 -22.35 8.91
C ASN A 75 16.37 -21.08 8.98
N LEU A 76 15.05 -21.17 8.74
CA LEU A 76 14.11 -20.06 8.84
C LEU A 76 13.01 -20.43 9.84
N THR A 77 12.76 -19.55 10.80
CA THR A 77 11.63 -19.68 11.72
C THR A 77 10.75 -18.44 11.60
N VAL A 78 9.47 -18.64 11.28
CA VAL A 78 8.48 -17.57 11.18
C VAL A 78 7.52 -17.68 12.37
N ILE A 79 7.49 -16.64 13.20
CA ILE A 79 6.60 -16.58 14.36
C ILE A 79 5.52 -15.53 14.10
N THR A 80 4.29 -15.98 13.88
CA THR A 80 3.13 -15.10 13.69
C THR A 80 2.41 -14.83 15.01
N GLY A 81 1.65 -13.73 15.06
CA GLY A 81 0.95 -13.30 16.28
C GLY A 81 1.91 -12.91 17.42
N ALA A 82 3.15 -12.56 17.08
CA ALA A 82 4.20 -12.15 18.02
C ALA A 82 4.46 -10.65 17.87
N GLN A 83 4.06 -9.86 18.86
CA GLN A 83 4.30 -8.42 18.90
C GLN A 83 5.64 -8.15 19.57
N ALA A 84 6.60 -7.58 18.84
CA ALA A 84 7.85 -7.12 19.45
C ALA A 84 7.58 -6.00 20.46
N THR A 85 8.21 -6.08 21.64
CA THR A 85 8.01 -5.15 22.76
C THR A 85 9.30 -4.43 23.18
N GLY A 86 10.46 -4.92 22.75
CA GLY A 86 11.73 -4.21 22.93
C GLY A 86 12.92 -4.99 22.39
N ILE A 87 14.02 -4.30 22.16
CA ILE A 87 15.32 -4.86 21.79
C ILE A 87 16.10 -5.11 23.08
N VAL A 88 16.73 -6.28 23.19
CA VAL A 88 17.62 -6.61 24.30
C VAL A 88 19.02 -6.10 23.96
N LEU A 89 19.62 -5.35 24.89
CA LEU A 89 20.92 -4.74 24.72
C LEU A 89 21.90 -5.26 25.77
N ASP A 90 23.15 -5.46 25.35
CA ASP A 90 24.32 -5.66 26.20
C ASP A 90 25.33 -4.55 25.85
N GLY A 91 25.39 -3.51 26.68
CA GLY A 91 26.05 -2.25 26.35
C GLY A 91 25.47 -1.63 25.08
N ASN A 92 26.29 -1.50 24.04
CA ASN A 92 25.90 -0.97 22.72
C ASN A 92 25.52 -2.07 21.71
N ARG A 93 25.48 -3.34 22.11
CA ARG A 93 25.21 -4.47 21.22
C ARG A 93 23.79 -4.98 21.40
N SER A 94 23.05 -5.12 20.31
CA SER A 94 21.77 -5.85 20.32
C SER A 94 21.99 -7.36 20.43
N THR A 95 21.37 -7.99 21.42
CA THR A 95 21.50 -9.43 21.70
C THR A 95 20.20 -10.21 21.48
N GLY A 96 19.08 -9.54 21.23
CA GLY A 96 17.82 -10.20 20.93
C GLY A 96 16.63 -9.24 20.87
N VAL A 97 15.43 -9.83 20.76
CA VAL A 97 14.16 -9.11 20.75
C VAL A 97 13.21 -9.76 21.75
N ARG A 98 12.65 -8.96 22.65
CA ARG A 98 11.50 -9.33 23.48
C ARG A 98 10.23 -9.22 22.64
N TYR A 99 9.38 -10.22 22.72
CA TYR A 99 8.09 -10.22 22.06
C TYR A 99 7.02 -10.87 22.91
N ARG A 100 5.77 -10.48 22.70
CA ARG A 100 4.58 -11.06 23.32
C ARG A 100 3.80 -11.87 22.30
N LYS A 101 3.42 -13.09 22.66
CA LYS A 101 2.54 -13.96 21.87
C LYS A 101 1.41 -14.48 22.76
N GLY A 102 0.19 -14.02 22.50
CA GLY A 102 -0.92 -14.22 23.45
C GLY A 102 -0.62 -13.57 24.80
N ASN A 103 -0.72 -14.34 25.88
CA ASN A 103 -0.45 -13.87 27.24
C ASN A 103 0.99 -14.15 27.71
N SER A 104 1.85 -14.67 26.84
CA SER A 104 3.22 -15.02 27.18
C SER A 104 4.22 -14.04 26.57
N GLU A 105 5.23 -13.67 27.35
CA GLU A 105 6.42 -12.97 26.88
C GLU A 105 7.56 -13.96 26.64
N ALA A 106 8.35 -13.69 25.62
CA ALA A 106 9.51 -14.50 25.26
C ALA A 106 10.61 -13.62 24.67
N ILE A 107 11.82 -14.16 24.62
CA ILE A 107 13.00 -13.49 24.05
C ILE A 107 13.54 -14.36 22.91
N ALA A 108 13.61 -13.79 21.71
CA ALA A 108 14.37 -14.35 20.61
C ALA A 108 15.81 -13.83 20.68
N GLN A 109 16.76 -14.70 21.02
CA GLN A 109 18.18 -14.35 21.09
C GLN A 109 18.79 -14.23 19.68
N ALA A 110 19.66 -13.25 19.50
CA ALA A 110 20.35 -12.97 18.25
C ALA A 110 21.87 -13.11 18.43
N GLY A 111 22.47 -14.10 17.76
CA GLY A 111 23.92 -14.31 17.81
C GLY A 111 24.73 -13.28 17.00
N ARG A 112 24.11 -12.63 16.01
CA ARG A 112 24.78 -11.68 15.10
C ARG A 112 24.11 -10.31 15.11
N GLU A 113 22.88 -10.22 14.60
CA GLU A 113 22.22 -8.95 14.32
C GLU A 113 20.73 -9.02 14.64
N VAL A 114 20.16 -7.86 14.95
CA VAL A 114 18.71 -7.61 15.02
C VAL A 114 18.37 -6.58 13.95
N ILE A 115 17.46 -6.91 13.03
CA ILE A 115 17.02 -6.01 11.96
C ILE A 115 15.57 -5.60 12.24
N VAL A 116 15.32 -4.30 12.41
CA VAL A 116 13.99 -3.76 12.72
C VAL A 116 13.23 -3.45 11.44
N CYS A 117 12.12 -4.16 11.21
CA CYS A 117 11.27 -4.02 10.03
C CYS A 117 9.81 -3.66 10.40
N GLY A 118 9.60 -2.84 11.43
CA GLY A 118 8.28 -2.46 11.95
C GLY A 118 7.54 -1.36 11.16
N GLY A 119 8.07 -0.95 10.00
CA GLY A 119 7.54 0.16 9.20
C GLY A 119 7.79 1.54 9.83
N ALA A 120 7.28 2.59 9.17
CA ALA A 120 7.53 3.99 9.55
C ALA A 120 6.97 4.38 10.94
N PHE A 121 6.00 3.63 11.46
CA PHE A 121 5.43 3.85 12.80
C PHE A 121 5.96 2.86 13.84
N GLY A 122 5.95 1.56 13.55
CA GLY A 122 6.34 0.54 14.52
C GLY A 122 7.84 0.49 14.79
N SER A 123 8.69 0.82 13.81
CA SER A 123 10.15 0.82 14.00
C SER A 123 10.61 1.90 15.00
N PRO A 124 10.28 3.20 14.82
CA PRO A 124 10.66 4.21 15.80
C PRO A 124 10.01 3.95 17.17
N GLN A 125 8.76 3.47 17.22
CA GLN A 125 8.14 3.10 18.48
C GLN A 125 8.94 2.01 19.22
N LEU A 126 9.32 0.93 18.53
CA LEU A 126 10.09 -0.15 19.14
C LEU A 126 11.46 0.32 19.62
N LEU A 127 12.14 1.18 18.85
CA LEU A 127 13.42 1.78 19.24
C LEU A 127 13.27 2.62 20.51
N LEU A 128 12.26 3.50 20.56
CA LEU A 128 11.96 4.33 21.73
C LEU A 128 11.67 3.46 22.96
N LEU A 129 10.82 2.44 22.84
CA LEU A 129 10.54 1.47 23.92
C LEU A 129 11.78 0.68 24.37
N SER A 130 12.82 0.64 23.54
CA SER A 130 14.10 -0.02 23.84
C SER A 130 15.14 0.94 24.42
N GLY A 131 14.77 2.20 24.72
CA GLY A 131 15.70 3.22 25.21
C GLY A 131 16.64 3.78 24.13
N ILE A 132 16.30 3.61 22.85
CA ILE A 132 17.07 4.13 21.71
C ILE A 132 16.27 5.29 21.10
N GLY A 133 16.71 6.52 21.36
CA GLY A 133 16.00 7.71 20.88
C GLY A 133 16.39 8.99 21.62
N PRO A 134 15.62 10.08 21.48
CA PRO A 134 15.92 11.35 22.15
C PRO A 134 15.73 11.25 23.67
N ALA A 135 16.73 11.61 24.47
CA ALA A 135 16.69 11.52 25.94
C ALA A 135 15.48 12.22 26.55
N ALA A 136 15.16 13.41 26.05
CA ALA A 136 14.04 14.20 26.55
C ALA A 136 12.69 13.49 26.31
N GLU A 137 12.53 12.81 25.18
CA GLU A 137 11.32 12.05 24.87
C GLU A 137 11.24 10.79 25.75
N LEU A 138 12.35 10.06 25.90
CA LEU A 138 12.42 8.86 26.73
C LEU A 138 12.17 9.16 28.21
N ALA A 139 12.70 10.27 28.72
CA ALA A 139 12.53 10.70 30.10
C ALA A 139 11.07 10.99 30.47
N VAL A 140 10.27 11.53 29.55
CA VAL A 140 8.82 11.78 29.76
C VAL A 140 8.06 10.49 30.09
N HIS A 141 8.51 9.36 29.56
CA HIS A 141 7.90 8.05 29.74
C HIS A 141 8.61 7.19 30.79
N GLY A 142 9.60 7.73 31.51
CA GLY A 142 10.38 7.00 32.50
C GLY A 142 11.25 5.89 31.91
N ILE A 143 11.59 5.97 30.62
CA ILE A 143 12.41 4.97 29.93
C ILE A 143 13.88 5.37 30.06
N PRO A 144 14.76 4.49 30.61
CA PRO A 144 16.19 4.75 30.64
C PRO A 144 16.77 4.88 29.24
N VAL A 145 17.65 5.86 29.05
CA VAL A 145 18.36 6.06 27.77
C VAL A 145 19.47 5.01 27.67
N ALA A 146 19.30 4.04 26.77
CA ALA A 146 20.33 3.08 26.43
C ALA A 146 21.26 3.63 25.33
N HIS A 147 20.69 4.36 24.36
CA HIS A 147 21.45 5.01 23.31
C HIS A 147 20.75 6.29 22.84
N GLU A 148 21.41 7.44 23.00
CA GLU A 148 20.89 8.72 22.54
C GLU A 148 20.90 8.79 21.02
N LEU A 149 19.72 8.86 20.41
CA LEU A 149 19.56 9.00 18.96
C LEU A 149 18.42 9.98 18.62
N PRO A 150 18.70 11.29 18.56
CA PRO A 150 17.66 12.33 18.46
C PRO A 150 16.78 12.26 17.20
N GLY A 151 17.24 11.57 16.15
CA GLY A 151 16.51 11.39 14.90
C GLY A 151 15.38 10.35 14.98
N VAL A 152 15.36 9.48 16.00
CA VAL A 152 14.32 8.45 16.12
C VAL A 152 12.95 9.11 16.29
N GLY A 153 12.01 8.69 15.44
CA GLY A 153 10.65 9.24 15.41
C GLY A 153 10.54 10.63 14.77
N LYS A 154 11.60 11.20 14.20
CA LYS A 154 11.54 12.49 13.47
C LYS A 154 11.42 12.26 11.96
N ASN A 155 11.21 13.36 11.23
CA ASN A 155 11.19 13.38 9.76
C ASN A 155 10.14 12.44 9.13
N LEU A 156 9.00 12.25 9.80
CA LEU A 156 7.89 11.49 9.22
C LEU A 156 7.36 12.23 8.00
N GLN A 157 7.18 11.50 6.90
CA GLN A 157 6.65 12.00 5.65
C GLN A 157 5.57 11.04 5.17
N ASP A 158 4.50 11.60 4.63
CA ASP A 158 3.44 10.86 3.96
C ASP A 158 2.85 11.73 2.85
N HIS A 159 2.26 11.09 1.85
CA HIS A 159 1.66 11.79 0.73
C HIS A 159 0.27 12.32 1.13
N VAL A 160 0.14 13.63 1.25
CA VAL A 160 -1.13 14.29 1.55
C VAL A 160 -2.00 14.30 0.29
N SER A 161 -3.30 14.08 0.44
CA SER A 161 -4.22 14.01 -0.70
C SER A 161 -5.61 14.54 -0.43
N VAL A 162 -6.25 15.03 -1.49
CA VAL A 162 -7.66 15.43 -1.54
C VAL A 162 -8.37 14.56 -2.56
N ILE A 163 -9.63 14.23 -2.31
CA ILE A 163 -10.42 13.37 -3.20
C ILE A 163 -11.58 14.16 -3.78
N LEU A 164 -11.65 14.21 -5.10
CA LEU A 164 -12.80 14.71 -5.85
C LEU A 164 -13.68 13.53 -6.24
N MET A 165 -14.96 13.57 -5.88
CA MET A 165 -15.94 12.54 -6.19
C MET A 165 -16.96 13.06 -7.19
N TYR A 166 -17.25 12.27 -8.21
CA TYR A 166 -18.14 12.63 -9.31
C TYR A 166 -19.27 11.62 -9.44
N ARG A 167 -20.47 12.12 -9.78
CA ARG A 167 -21.61 11.28 -10.17
C ARG A 167 -21.56 11.01 -11.66
N ARG A 168 -21.93 9.80 -12.06
CA ARG A 168 -22.16 9.51 -13.49
C ARG A 168 -23.43 10.23 -13.97
N ARG A 169 -23.40 10.73 -15.21
CA ARG A 169 -24.58 11.32 -15.85
C ARG A 169 -25.68 10.28 -16.12
N ALA A 170 -25.30 9.11 -16.62
CA ALA A 170 -26.21 7.99 -16.85
C ALA A 170 -26.17 7.01 -15.67
N PRO A 171 -27.33 6.52 -15.19
CA PRO A 171 -27.40 5.53 -14.12
C PRO A 171 -26.98 4.14 -14.63
N GLY A 172 -26.56 3.27 -13.70
CA GLY A 172 -26.33 1.84 -13.99
C GLY A 172 -25.02 1.54 -14.72
N GLY A 173 -23.97 2.31 -14.44
CA GLY A 173 -22.64 2.09 -14.97
C GLY A 173 -22.08 0.69 -14.64
N PRO A 174 -21.04 0.24 -15.36
CA PRO A 174 -20.57 -1.15 -15.29
C PRO A 174 -20.21 -1.61 -13.88
N PHE A 175 -19.56 -0.74 -13.10
CA PHE A 175 -19.14 -1.05 -11.74
C PHE A 175 -20.34 -1.29 -10.82
N LEU A 176 -21.30 -0.35 -10.78
CA LEU A 176 -22.54 -0.52 -10.01
C LEU A 176 -23.26 -1.80 -10.43
N ARG A 177 -23.46 -2.00 -11.73
CA ARG A 177 -24.15 -3.18 -12.25
C ARG A 177 -23.49 -4.50 -11.81
N ASN A 178 -22.16 -4.55 -11.80
CA ASN A 178 -21.41 -5.74 -11.39
C ASN A 178 -21.41 -5.96 -9.87
N MET A 179 -21.74 -4.94 -9.08
CA MET A 179 -21.87 -5.04 -7.62
C MET A 179 -23.22 -5.57 -7.13
N ARG A 180 -24.11 -5.98 -8.03
CA ARG A 180 -25.29 -6.76 -7.63
C ARG A 180 -24.84 -8.11 -7.07
N ALA A 181 -25.38 -8.54 -5.93
CA ALA A 181 -24.86 -9.66 -5.14
C ALA A 181 -24.75 -10.98 -5.94
N ASP A 182 -25.75 -11.29 -6.76
CA ASP A 182 -25.76 -12.44 -7.66
C ASP A 182 -24.65 -12.38 -8.73
N ARG A 183 -24.37 -11.18 -9.25
CA ARG A 183 -23.35 -10.94 -10.28
C ARG A 183 -21.95 -10.99 -9.71
N ILE A 184 -21.71 -10.27 -8.61
CA ILE A 184 -20.39 -10.29 -7.97
C ILE A 184 -20.08 -11.67 -7.39
N GLY A 185 -21.08 -12.40 -6.88
CA GLY A 185 -20.88 -13.78 -6.43
C GLY A 185 -20.43 -14.71 -7.55
N PHE A 186 -21.08 -14.64 -8.71
CA PHE A 186 -20.66 -15.41 -9.89
C PHE A 186 -19.29 -14.98 -10.41
N ASP A 187 -19.03 -13.67 -10.50
CA ASP A 187 -17.74 -13.14 -10.95
C ASP A 187 -16.60 -13.49 -9.98
N PHE A 188 -16.87 -13.56 -8.69
CA PHE A 188 -15.89 -14.02 -7.69
C PHE A 188 -15.49 -15.47 -7.94
N ALA A 189 -16.48 -16.36 -8.17
CA ALA A 189 -16.20 -17.74 -8.52
C ALA A 189 -15.40 -17.84 -9.84
N LYS A 190 -15.83 -17.12 -10.88
CA LYS A 190 -15.10 -17.04 -12.16
C LYS A 190 -13.66 -16.57 -11.96
N THR A 191 -13.45 -15.50 -11.21
CA THR A 191 -12.13 -14.92 -10.97
C THR A 191 -11.26 -15.90 -10.18
N TYR A 192 -11.82 -16.56 -9.17
CA TYR A 192 -11.10 -17.56 -8.39
C TYR A 192 -10.59 -18.74 -9.25
N PHE A 193 -11.40 -19.23 -10.19
CA PHE A 193 -11.01 -20.38 -11.03
C PHE A 193 -10.18 -20.02 -12.27
N THR A 194 -10.32 -18.81 -12.80
CA THR A 194 -9.68 -18.40 -14.07
C THR A 194 -8.57 -17.38 -13.89
N GLY A 195 -8.47 -16.77 -12.71
CA GLY A 195 -7.63 -15.61 -12.46
C GLY A 195 -8.12 -14.33 -13.15
N ARG A 196 -9.30 -14.36 -13.77
CA ARG A 196 -9.84 -13.26 -14.59
C ARG A 196 -11.26 -12.91 -14.20
N GLY A 197 -11.47 -11.62 -13.95
CA GLY A 197 -12.80 -11.08 -13.74
C GLY A 197 -12.77 -9.77 -12.97
N PHE A 198 -13.96 -9.19 -12.87
CA PHE A 198 -14.15 -7.85 -12.35
C PHE A 198 -13.73 -7.70 -10.87
N SER A 199 -13.84 -8.78 -10.10
CA SER A 199 -13.51 -8.85 -8.67
C SER A 199 -12.01 -8.99 -8.37
N GLY A 200 -11.21 -9.42 -9.35
CA GLY A 200 -9.74 -9.51 -9.24
C GLY A 200 -9.02 -8.22 -9.62
N ASP A 201 -9.72 -7.29 -10.26
CA ASP A 201 -9.19 -6.01 -10.73
C ASP A 201 -9.41 -4.88 -9.71
N VAL A 202 -8.34 -4.15 -9.39
CA VAL A 202 -8.44 -3.00 -8.51
C VAL A 202 -9.11 -1.86 -9.28
N PRO A 203 -10.19 -1.25 -8.77
CA PRO A 203 -10.90 -0.19 -9.48
C PRO A 203 -10.09 1.10 -9.70
N GLY A 204 -8.92 1.20 -9.06
CA GLY A 204 -7.91 2.23 -9.31
C GLY A 204 -6.80 1.65 -10.19
N GLY A 205 -6.51 2.31 -11.30
CA GLY A 205 -5.57 1.79 -12.29
C GLY A 205 -5.07 2.84 -13.28
N VAL A 206 -5.33 4.13 -13.04
CA VAL A 206 -4.84 5.20 -13.91
C VAL A 206 -4.24 6.29 -13.07
N VAL A 207 -3.11 6.79 -13.55
CA VAL A 207 -2.49 7.97 -13.00
C VAL A 207 -2.10 8.97 -14.05
N ALA A 208 -2.12 10.24 -13.65
CA ALA A 208 -1.25 11.24 -14.22
C ALA A 208 -0.26 11.75 -13.18
N PHE A 209 1.04 11.74 -13.49
CA PHE A 209 2.06 12.49 -12.76
C PHE A 209 2.29 13.80 -13.47
N LEU A 210 2.16 14.90 -12.75
CA LEU A 210 2.24 16.25 -13.27
C LEU A 210 3.19 17.08 -12.42
N LYS A 211 3.78 18.09 -13.05
CA LYS A 211 4.48 19.16 -12.35
C LYS A 211 3.52 20.30 -12.07
N SER A 212 3.55 20.83 -10.85
CA SER A 212 2.81 22.04 -10.49
C SER A 212 3.34 23.31 -11.18
N GLY A 213 4.60 23.27 -11.63
CA GLY A 213 5.27 24.35 -12.37
C GLY A 213 6.50 23.86 -13.16
N PRO A 214 6.92 24.60 -14.21
CA PRO A 214 8.03 24.21 -15.09
C PRO A 214 9.39 24.12 -14.38
N GLU A 215 9.56 24.83 -13.27
CA GLU A 215 10.75 24.82 -12.43
C GLU A 215 10.94 23.53 -11.63
N ARG A 216 9.89 22.69 -11.52
CA ARG A 216 9.96 21.44 -10.75
C ARG A 216 10.83 20.42 -11.49
N PRO A 217 11.87 19.86 -10.83
CA PRO A 217 12.73 18.86 -11.47
C PRO A 217 11.99 17.54 -11.71
N LEU A 218 11.05 17.20 -10.82
CA LEU A 218 10.26 15.96 -10.84
C LEU A 218 8.77 16.27 -10.62
N PRO A 219 7.85 15.42 -11.10
CA PRO A 219 6.43 15.54 -10.79
C PRO A 219 6.15 15.57 -9.28
N ASP A 220 5.37 16.54 -8.84
CA ASP A 220 4.98 16.76 -7.44
C ASP A 220 3.46 16.59 -7.22
N VAL A 221 2.70 16.42 -8.30
CA VAL A 221 1.27 16.15 -8.30
C VAL A 221 0.99 14.80 -8.94
N GLN A 222 0.22 13.95 -8.25
CA GLN A 222 -0.25 12.68 -8.77
C GLN A 222 -1.79 12.63 -8.74
N LEU A 223 -2.39 12.37 -9.89
CA LEU A 223 -3.83 12.20 -10.06
C LEU A 223 -4.16 10.70 -10.09
N LEU A 224 -4.56 10.12 -8.96
CA LEU A 224 -5.02 8.74 -8.85
C LEU A 224 -6.50 8.65 -9.21
N PHE A 225 -6.80 8.09 -10.38
CA PHE A 225 -8.16 7.88 -10.83
C PHE A 225 -8.70 6.51 -10.42
N THR A 226 -9.87 6.51 -9.78
CA THR A 226 -10.61 5.32 -9.39
C THR A 226 -11.92 5.27 -10.18
N ALA A 227 -12.04 4.27 -11.06
CA ALA A 227 -13.21 4.04 -11.90
C ALA A 227 -14.39 3.40 -11.13
N ALA A 228 -14.58 3.77 -9.88
CA ALA A 228 -15.61 3.31 -8.97
C ALA A 228 -15.87 4.33 -7.84
N PRO A 229 -17.06 4.33 -7.22
CA PRO A 229 -17.29 5.06 -5.97
C PRO A 229 -16.45 4.47 -4.83
N LEU A 230 -15.93 5.34 -3.95
CA LEU A 230 -15.15 4.89 -2.78
C LEU A 230 -16.00 4.19 -1.72
N ALA A 231 -17.27 4.56 -1.61
CA ALA A 231 -18.25 3.92 -0.72
C ALA A 231 -19.14 2.95 -1.50
N ALA A 232 -18.54 1.95 -2.14
CA ALA A 232 -19.28 0.91 -2.86
C ALA A 232 -19.54 -0.32 -1.97
N TRP A 233 -20.65 -1.02 -2.23
CA TRP A 233 -20.99 -2.25 -1.52
C TRP A 233 -21.81 -3.21 -2.40
N PRO A 234 -21.72 -4.53 -2.19
CA PRO A 234 -22.66 -5.47 -2.79
C PRO A 234 -24.10 -5.16 -2.40
N TYR A 235 -25.03 -5.18 -3.36
CA TYR A 235 -26.46 -4.91 -3.14
C TYR A 235 -27.37 -5.95 -3.80
N LEU A 236 -28.58 -6.13 -3.28
CA LEU A 236 -29.60 -6.99 -3.86
C LEU A 236 -30.98 -6.51 -3.41
N LYS A 237 -31.82 -6.06 -4.33
CA LYS A 237 -33.19 -5.65 -3.98
C LYS A 237 -34.06 -6.89 -3.70
N PRO A 238 -34.99 -6.84 -2.73
CA PRO A 238 -35.30 -5.70 -1.86
C PRO A 238 -34.40 -5.58 -0.60
N PHE A 239 -33.52 -6.54 -0.33
CA PHE A 239 -32.76 -6.66 0.93
C PHE A 239 -31.74 -5.53 1.18
N LYS A 240 -31.13 -4.99 0.13
CA LYS A 240 -30.12 -3.93 0.23
C LYS A 240 -30.15 -3.02 -0.99
N ALA A 241 -30.24 -1.71 -0.75
CA ALA A 241 -30.28 -0.69 -1.79
C ALA A 241 -28.91 -0.53 -2.49
N PRO A 242 -28.91 -0.15 -3.79
CA PRO A 242 -27.68 0.21 -4.49
C PRO A 242 -27.07 1.50 -3.94
N PHE A 243 -25.77 1.69 -4.17
CA PHE A 243 -25.07 2.94 -3.87
C PHE A 243 -25.17 3.94 -5.04
N PRO A 244 -24.96 5.25 -4.79
CA PRO A 244 -24.86 6.24 -5.86
C PRO A 244 -23.69 5.93 -6.80
N ASP A 245 -23.97 5.83 -8.09
CA ASP A 245 -22.95 5.56 -9.10
C ASP A 245 -22.06 6.78 -9.36
N GLY A 246 -20.79 6.53 -9.60
CA GLY A 246 -19.76 7.55 -9.64
C GLY A 246 -18.36 7.02 -9.85
N PHE A 247 -17.41 7.93 -9.75
CA PHE A 247 -15.99 7.68 -9.80
C PHE A 247 -15.26 8.79 -9.02
N ALA A 248 -13.99 8.58 -8.73
CA ALA A 248 -13.22 9.53 -7.94
C ALA A 248 -11.84 9.78 -8.53
N THR A 249 -11.30 10.96 -8.26
CA THR A 249 -9.90 11.30 -8.55
C THR A 249 -9.28 11.82 -7.27
N ARG A 250 -8.26 11.12 -6.79
CA ARG A 250 -7.46 11.53 -5.65
C ARG A 250 -6.26 12.31 -6.17
N ILE A 251 -6.16 13.56 -5.75
CA ILE A 251 -5.04 14.45 -6.05
C ILE A 251 -4.07 14.33 -4.89
N VAL A 252 -2.84 13.93 -5.17
CA VAL A 252 -1.82 13.62 -4.17
C VAL A 252 -0.62 14.54 -4.37
N ALA A 253 -0.14 15.15 -3.29
CA ALA A 253 1.15 15.80 -3.25
C ALA A 253 2.24 14.75 -2.97
N THR A 254 3.10 14.48 -3.94
CA THR A 254 4.12 13.42 -3.85
C THR A 254 5.45 13.90 -3.25
N GLN A 255 5.65 15.22 -3.20
CA GLN A 255 6.82 15.85 -2.59
C GLN A 255 6.39 16.82 -1.48
N PRO A 256 5.81 16.31 -0.38
CA PRO A 256 5.34 17.15 0.71
C PRO A 256 6.52 17.86 1.39
N GLU A 257 6.38 19.16 1.64
CA GLU A 257 7.36 19.95 2.42
C GLU A 257 7.15 19.78 3.93
N SER A 258 5.92 19.45 4.36
CA SER A 258 5.59 19.19 5.75
C SER A 258 6.38 18.00 6.32
N ARG A 259 6.70 18.07 7.61
CA ARG A 259 7.34 16.98 8.37
C ARG A 259 6.56 16.69 9.65
N GLY A 260 6.33 15.40 9.91
CA GLY A 260 5.73 14.90 11.13
C GLY A 260 6.74 14.26 12.08
N ALA A 261 6.21 13.71 13.17
CA ALA A 261 6.97 12.90 14.11
C ALA A 261 6.10 11.75 14.66
N VAL A 262 6.77 10.65 15.04
CA VAL A 262 6.23 9.53 15.82
C VAL A 262 6.83 9.60 17.22
N LYS A 263 5.97 9.55 18.23
CA LYS A 263 6.31 9.64 19.65
C LYS A 263 5.62 8.51 20.41
N LEU A 264 6.05 8.29 21.66
CA LEU A 264 5.40 7.34 22.56
C LEU A 264 4.12 7.92 23.18
#